data_AF-X0WKZ6-F1
#
_entry.id   AF-X0WKZ6-F1
#
_cell.length_a   1.000
_cell.length_b   1.000
_cell.length_c   1.000
_cell.angle_alpha   90.00
_cell.angle_beta   90.00
_cell.angle_gamma   90.00
#
_symmetry.space_group_name_H-M   'P 1'
#
loop_
_entity.id
_entity.type
_entity.pdbx_description
1 polymer ?
#
loop_
_entity_poly.entity_id
_entity_poly.type
_entity_poly.pdbx_seq_one_letter_code
_entity_poly.pdbx_strand_id
1 'polypeptide(L)'
;MDMTENRTDMSDHSPHPRKVAVVGAGRVGSTFAYALLLSGLVGEIVLIDVDRKRAEGEAMDLNHAMPLSHTTRIWAGDYPDCAGADVIVIAAGTAQRPGETRLDLVKRNAAIFQTIIPRIAAHNQMGILLVATN
;
A
#
# COMPACT_ATOMS: atom_id res chain seq x y z
N MET A 1 -32.41 -16.82 27.27
CA MET A 1 -31.46 -15.69 27.15
C MET A 1 -30.11 -16.35 27.00
N ASP A 2 -29.78 -16.70 25.76
CA ASP A 2 -28.65 -17.58 25.44
C ASP A 2 -27.39 -16.73 25.25
N MET A 3 -26.30 -17.12 25.90
CA MET A 3 -25.03 -16.37 26.02
C MET A 3 -23.99 -16.79 24.96
N THR A 4 -24.45 -17.28 23.80
CA THR A 4 -23.57 -17.92 22.80
C THR A 4 -23.34 -17.10 21.53
N GLU A 5 -23.82 -15.85 21.46
CA GLU A 5 -23.85 -15.06 20.22
C GLU A 5 -22.63 -14.16 19.94
N ASN A 6 -21.44 -14.41 20.49
CA ASN A 6 -20.31 -13.47 20.33
C ASN A 6 -18.98 -14.08 19.88
N ARG A 7 -18.98 -15.06 18.97
CA ARG A 7 -17.74 -15.72 18.51
C ARG A 7 -17.57 -15.90 17.00
N THR A 8 -18.34 -15.22 16.16
CA THR A 8 -18.31 -15.44 14.69
C THR A 8 -17.74 -14.30 13.84
N ASP A 9 -17.04 -13.32 14.41
CA ASP A 9 -16.48 -12.21 13.61
C ASP A 9 -14.94 -12.11 13.61
N MET A 10 -14.23 -13.24 13.54
CA MET A 10 -12.76 -13.18 13.48
C MET A 10 -12.09 -14.31 12.68
N SER A 11 -12.78 -14.89 11.69
CA SER A 11 -12.32 -16.12 11.03
C SER A 11 -12.18 -16.05 9.50
N ASP A 12 -11.66 -14.95 8.95
CA ASP A 12 -11.23 -14.94 7.53
C ASP A 12 -9.81 -14.41 7.31
N HIS A 13 -8.89 -14.71 8.23
CA HIS A 13 -7.45 -14.63 7.95
C HIS A 13 -6.89 -16.06 8.00
N SER A 14 -7.14 -16.82 6.93
CA SER A 14 -6.33 -18.02 6.63
C SER A 14 -4.85 -17.64 6.74
N PRO A 15 -3.92 -18.48 7.21
CA PRO A 15 -2.51 -18.10 7.30
C PRO A 15 -1.94 -17.86 5.89
N HIS A 16 -1.91 -16.60 5.47
CA HIS A 16 -1.22 -16.12 4.27
C HIS A 16 0.02 -15.33 4.71
N PRO A 17 1.08 -15.29 3.89
CA PRO A 17 2.18 -14.37 4.13
C PRO A 17 1.62 -12.95 4.25
N ARG A 18 1.99 -12.23 5.30
CA ARG A 18 1.51 -10.85 5.51
C ARG A 18 1.80 -10.02 4.28
N LYS A 19 0.78 -9.33 3.78
CA LYS A 19 0.81 -8.63 2.49
C LYS A 19 0.57 -7.16 2.68
N VAL A 20 1.44 -6.34 2.10
CA VAL A 20 1.31 -4.89 2.09
C VAL A 20 1.24 -4.37 0.67
N ALA A 21 0.21 -3.57 0.40
CA ALA A 21 0.09 -2.83 -0.86
C ALA A 21 0.53 -1.39 -0.66
N VAL A 22 1.48 -0.91 -1.45
CA VAL A 22 1.96 0.47 -1.43
C VAL A 22 1.43 1.19 -2.67
N VAL A 23 0.51 2.13 -2.46
CA VAL A 23 -0.04 2.99 -3.52
C VAL A 23 0.76 4.27 -3.58
N GLY A 24 1.55 4.42 -4.64
CA GLY A 24 2.51 5.49 -4.88
C GLY A 24 3.95 5.02 -4.67
N ALA A 25 4.67 4.73 -5.75
CA ALA A 25 6.09 4.36 -5.79
C ALA A 25 7.02 5.59 -5.93
N GLY A 26 6.58 6.75 -5.45
CA GLY A 26 7.45 7.92 -5.25
C GLY A 26 8.41 7.72 -4.08
N ARG A 27 9.23 8.74 -3.78
CA ARG A 27 10.28 8.66 -2.73
C ARG A 27 9.80 8.07 -1.39
N VAL A 28 8.61 8.46 -0.93
CA VAL A 28 8.06 7.98 0.34
C VAL A 28 7.69 6.50 0.23
N GLY A 29 6.95 6.10 -0.80
CA GLY A 29 6.50 4.72 -0.94
C GLY A 29 7.62 3.74 -1.27
N SER A 30 8.57 4.11 -2.13
CA SER A 30 9.74 3.26 -2.39
C SER A 30 10.63 3.09 -1.17
N THR A 31 10.89 4.18 -0.42
CA THR A 31 11.63 4.10 0.85
C THR A 31 10.87 3.26 1.89
N PHE A 32 9.54 3.40 1.96
CA PHE A 32 8.72 2.59 2.85
C PHE A 32 8.81 1.10 2.48
N ALA A 33 8.67 0.75 1.20
CA ALA A 33 8.79 -0.62 0.72
C ALA A 33 10.19 -1.20 0.98
N TYR A 34 11.23 -0.41 0.79
CA TYR A 34 12.60 -0.80 1.13
C TYR A 34 12.79 -1.07 2.62
N ALA A 35 12.32 -0.16 3.48
CA ALA A 35 12.39 -0.35 4.93
C ALA A 35 11.57 -1.58 5.38
N LEU A 36 10.43 -1.83 4.73
CA LEU A 36 9.59 -2.98 5.00
C LEU A 36 10.27 -4.30 4.61
N LEU A 37 10.92 -4.36 3.45
CA LEU A 37 11.78 -5.47 3.05
C LEU A 37 12.86 -5.74 4.12
N LEU A 38 13.60 -4.71 4.53
CA LEU A 38 14.65 -4.83 5.55
C LEU A 38 14.14 -5.27 6.92
N SER A 39 12.87 -5.02 7.24
CA SER A 39 12.28 -5.38 8.53
C SER A 39 11.95 -6.87 8.67
N GLY A 40 11.75 -7.58 7.56
CA GLY A 40 11.32 -8.98 7.55
C GLY A 40 9.91 -9.24 8.09
N LEU A 41 9.09 -8.18 8.26
CA LEU A 41 7.74 -8.29 8.86
C LEU A 41 6.68 -8.88 7.91
N VAL A 42 6.94 -8.86 6.61
CA VAL A 42 5.96 -9.18 5.56
C VAL A 42 6.54 -10.19 4.58
N GLY A 43 5.68 -11.00 3.98
CA GLY A 43 6.05 -11.95 2.93
C GLY A 43 5.73 -11.44 1.52
N GLU A 44 4.86 -10.44 1.40
CA GLU A 44 4.45 -9.88 0.10
C GLU A 44 4.39 -8.36 0.12
N ILE A 45 4.96 -7.74 -0.91
CA ILE A 45 4.87 -6.29 -1.16
C ILE A 45 4.42 -6.08 -2.61
N VAL A 46 3.34 -5.35 -2.81
CA VAL A 46 2.93 -4.88 -4.14
C VAL A 46 3.09 -3.38 -4.25
N LEU A 47 3.75 -2.91 -5.31
CA LEU A 47 3.86 -1.50 -5.65
C LEU A 47 2.83 -1.15 -6.72
N ILE A 48 1.96 -0.18 -6.43
CA ILE A 48 0.92 0.31 -7.34
C ILE A 48 1.20 1.78 -7.60
N ASP A 49 1.44 2.16 -8.85
CA ASP A 49 1.63 3.56 -9.24
C ASP A 49 0.95 3.83 -10.60
N VAL A 50 0.53 5.08 -10.81
CA VAL A 50 0.02 5.53 -12.12
C VAL A 50 1.12 5.54 -13.16
N ASP A 51 2.36 5.77 -12.74
CA ASP A 51 3.58 5.58 -13.51
C ASP A 51 4.05 4.13 -13.36
N ARG A 52 3.51 3.23 -14.20
CA ARG A 52 3.83 1.78 -14.13
C ARG A 52 5.32 1.50 -14.26
N LYS A 53 6.03 2.26 -15.11
CA LYS A 53 7.48 2.08 -15.31
C LYS A 53 8.26 2.36 -14.03
N ARG A 54 7.81 3.33 -13.23
CA ARG A 54 8.38 3.61 -11.92
C ARG A 54 8.14 2.46 -10.95
N ALA A 55 6.89 1.98 -10.84
CA ALA A 55 6.59 0.84 -9.97
C ALA A 55 7.40 -0.41 -10.36
N GLU A 56 7.54 -0.68 -11.66
CA GLU A 56 8.36 -1.77 -12.19
C GLU A 56 9.85 -1.60 -11.83
N GLY A 57 10.42 -0.41 -12.05
CA GLY A 57 11.81 -0.12 -11.70
C GLY A 57 12.10 -0.29 -10.21
N GLU A 58 11.25 0.27 -9.36
CA GLU A 58 11.39 0.14 -7.90
C GLU A 58 11.23 -1.32 -7.44
N ALA A 59 10.29 -2.07 -8.03
CA ALA A 59 10.15 -3.50 -7.74
C ALA A 59 11.39 -4.30 -8.16
N MET A 60 12.01 -3.99 -9.32
CA MET A 60 13.25 -4.62 -9.75
C MET A 60 14.40 -4.31 -8.79
N ASP A 61 14.55 -3.05 -8.37
CA ASP A 61 15.59 -2.63 -7.43
C ASP A 61 15.45 -3.34 -6.07
N LEU A 62 14.23 -3.43 -5.55
CA LEU A 62 13.96 -4.17 -4.31
C LEU A 62 14.24 -5.68 -4.45
N ASN A 63 13.89 -6.28 -5.59
CA ASN A 63 14.21 -7.69 -5.86
C ASN A 63 15.74 -7.92 -5.96
N HIS A 64 16.51 -6.96 -6.45
CA HIS A 64 17.98 -7.04 -6.42
C HIS A 64 18.56 -6.90 -5.01
N ALA A 65 17.89 -6.17 -4.11
CA ALA A 65 18.27 -6.05 -2.71
C ALA A 65 17.86 -7.28 -1.86
N MET A 66 16.79 -7.97 -2.25
CA MET A 66 16.20 -9.09 -1.48
C MET A 66 17.21 -10.19 -1.08
N PRO A 67 18.17 -10.66 -1.92
CA PRO A 67 19.14 -11.68 -1.52
C PRO A 67 20.02 -11.30 -0.32
N LEU A 68 20.10 -10.00 -0.01
CA LEU A 68 20.86 -9.46 1.12
C LEU A 68 19.95 -9.16 2.34
N SER A 69 18.68 -9.58 2.29
CA SER A 69 17.66 -9.27 3.28
C SER A 69 16.74 -10.49 3.51
N HIS A 70 15.43 -10.28 3.62
CA HIS A 70 14.43 -11.31 3.91
C HIS A 70 13.67 -11.73 2.66
N THR A 71 13.38 -13.03 2.54
CA THR A 71 12.59 -13.57 1.43
C THR A 71 11.21 -12.94 1.41
N THR A 72 10.97 -12.11 0.41
CA THR A 72 9.73 -11.33 0.24
C THR A 72 9.36 -11.35 -1.23
N ARG A 73 8.12 -11.69 -1.57
CA ARG A 73 7.63 -11.58 -2.95
C ARG A 73 7.31 -10.11 -3.24
N ILE A 74 8.01 -9.51 -4.20
CA ILE A 74 7.87 -8.08 -4.54
C ILE A 74 7.56 -7.94 -6.03
N TRP A 75 6.49 -7.21 -6.36
CA TRP A 75 6.12 -6.95 -7.75
C TRP A 75 5.45 -5.59 -7.93
N ALA A 76 5.49 -5.09 -9.17
CA ALA A 76 4.64 -4.00 -9.61
C ALA A 76 3.28 -4.55 -10.02
N GLY A 77 2.20 -4.05 -9.42
CA GLY A 77 0.84 -4.51 -9.63
C GLY A 77 -0.13 -3.39 -9.98
N ASP A 78 -1.41 -3.71 -9.91
CA ASP A 78 -2.53 -2.78 -10.06
C ASP A 78 -3.52 -2.93 -8.90
N TYR A 79 -4.61 -2.16 -8.87
CA TYR A 79 -5.57 -2.19 -7.76
C TYR A 79 -6.14 -3.57 -7.41
N PRO A 80 -6.40 -4.50 -8.35
CA PRO A 80 -6.77 -5.88 -8.00
C PRO A 80 -5.74 -6.60 -7.13
N ASP A 81 -4.46 -6.29 -7.29
CA ASP A 81 -3.39 -6.87 -6.47
C ASP A 81 -3.42 -6.38 -5.02
N CYS A 82 -4.21 -5.36 -4.66
CA CYS A 82 -4.39 -5.00 -3.24
C CYS A 82 -5.32 -5.95 -2.48
N ALA A 83 -6.01 -6.87 -3.18
CA ALA A 83 -6.86 -7.88 -2.55
C ALA A 83 -6.06 -8.73 -1.56
N GLY A 84 -6.61 -8.94 -0.36
CA GLY A 84 -5.98 -9.69 0.71
C GLY A 84 -4.74 -9.01 1.33
N ALA A 85 -4.48 -7.73 1.03
CA ALA A 85 -3.47 -6.98 1.76
C ALA A 85 -3.96 -6.65 3.18
N ASP A 86 -3.15 -6.94 4.20
CA ASP A 86 -3.42 -6.59 5.60
C ASP A 86 -3.38 -5.06 5.79
N VAL A 87 -2.43 -4.41 5.10
CA VAL A 87 -2.23 -2.96 5.14
C VAL A 87 -2.07 -2.42 3.74
N ILE A 88 -2.77 -1.32 3.46
CA ILE A 88 -2.68 -0.58 2.21
C ILE A 88 -2.16 0.82 2.54
N VAL A 89 -0.92 1.07 2.13
CA VAL A 89 -0.20 2.31 2.40
C VAL A 89 -0.43 3.29 1.27
N ILE A 90 -1.04 4.42 1.57
CA ILE A 90 -1.28 5.49 0.60
C ILE A 90 -0.16 6.53 0.75
N ALA A 91 0.83 6.42 -0.13
CA ALA A 91 1.92 7.37 -0.32
C ALA A 91 1.77 8.21 -1.60
N ALA A 92 0.72 7.94 -2.39
CA ALA A 92 0.38 8.68 -3.59
C ALA A 92 -0.18 10.06 -3.25
N GLY A 93 0.54 11.08 -3.69
CA GLY A 93 0.11 12.46 -3.61
C GLY A 93 1.09 13.36 -4.31
N THR A 94 0.89 14.65 -4.14
CA THR A 94 1.72 15.66 -4.77
C THR A 94 2.45 16.50 -3.73
N ALA A 95 3.64 16.96 -4.08
CA ALA A 95 4.33 17.97 -3.29
C ALA A 95 3.67 19.34 -3.47
N GLN A 96 3.83 20.19 -2.46
CA GLN A 96 3.46 21.60 -2.55
C GLN A 96 4.31 22.28 -3.63
N ARG A 97 3.67 23.07 -4.48
CA ARG A 97 4.36 23.87 -5.50
C ARG A 97 4.79 25.22 -4.93
N PRO A 98 5.85 25.85 -5.47
CA PRO A 98 6.21 27.22 -5.07
C PRO A 98 5.02 28.17 -5.24
N GLY A 99 4.70 28.94 -4.19
CA GLY A 99 3.58 29.89 -4.18
C GLY A 99 2.19 29.28 -3.95
N GLU A 100 2.07 27.95 -3.82
CA GLU A 100 0.80 27.28 -3.54
C GLU A 100 0.43 27.36 -2.06
N THR A 101 -0.86 27.53 -1.74
CA THR A 101 -1.32 27.50 -0.35
C THR A 101 -1.45 26.07 0.18
N ARG A 102 -1.45 25.93 1.52
CA ARG A 102 -1.77 24.65 2.18
C ARG A 102 -3.14 24.11 1.76
N LEU A 103 -4.12 24.99 1.57
CA LEU A 103 -5.47 24.60 1.19
C LEU A 103 -5.54 24.06 -0.24
N ASP A 104 -4.77 24.65 -1.16
CA ASP A 104 -4.71 24.18 -2.56
C ASP A 104 -4.05 22.80 -2.65
N LEU A 105 -2.98 22.58 -1.89
CA LEU A 105 -2.34 21.27 -1.78
C LEU A 105 -3.32 20.19 -1.29
N VAL A 106 -4.03 20.46 -0.19
CA VAL A 106 -5.03 19.55 0.37
C VAL A 106 -6.12 19.25 -0.65
N LYS A 107 -6.62 20.26 -1.38
CA LYS A 107 -7.63 20.05 -2.44
C LYS A 107 -7.12 19.14 -3.56
N ARG A 108 -5.87 19.31 -4.01
CA ARG A 108 -5.26 18.44 -5.04
C ARG A 108 -5.10 17.01 -4.53
N ASN A 109 -4.63 16.82 -3.31
CA ASN A 109 -4.48 15.47 -2.74
C ASN A 109 -5.85 14.84 -2.45
N ALA A 110 -6.86 15.59 -2.02
CA ALA A 110 -8.24 15.09 -1.91
C ALA A 110 -8.79 14.59 -3.26
N ALA A 111 -8.54 15.31 -4.36
CA ALA A 111 -8.93 14.86 -5.70
C ALA A 111 -8.22 13.56 -6.10
N ILE A 112 -6.94 13.39 -5.75
CA ILE A 112 -6.22 12.13 -5.96
C ILE A 112 -6.88 10.99 -5.16
N PHE A 113 -7.19 11.23 -3.89
CA PHE A 113 -7.82 10.23 -3.01
C PHE A 113 -9.21 9.81 -3.51
N GLN A 114 -9.99 10.74 -4.07
CA GLN A 114 -11.28 10.42 -4.69
C GLN A 114 -11.16 9.41 -5.85
N THR A 115 -9.99 9.34 -6.51
CA THR A 115 -9.72 8.32 -7.53
C THR A 115 -9.17 7.01 -6.95
N ILE A 116 -8.40 7.08 -5.86
CA ILE A 116 -7.67 5.93 -5.31
C ILE A 116 -8.56 5.09 -4.40
N ILE A 117 -9.27 5.72 -3.46
CA ILE A 117 -10.03 5.03 -2.41
C ILE A 117 -11.11 4.10 -2.99
N PRO A 118 -11.93 4.51 -3.98
CA PRO A 118 -12.95 3.62 -4.53
C PRO A 118 -12.35 2.38 -5.22
N ARG A 119 -11.20 2.54 -5.88
CA ARG A 119 -10.50 1.42 -6.55
C ARG A 119 -9.92 0.44 -5.53
N ILE A 120 -9.38 0.92 -4.42
CA ILE A 120 -8.95 0.05 -3.31
C ILE A 120 -10.16 -0.68 -2.73
N ALA A 121 -11.22 0.03 -2.36
CA ALA A 121 -12.41 -0.54 -1.72
C ALA A 121 -13.13 -1.58 -2.60
N ALA A 122 -13.02 -1.46 -3.93
CA ALA A 122 -13.56 -2.45 -4.87
C ALA A 122 -12.84 -3.80 -4.83
N HIS A 123 -11.59 -3.85 -4.35
CA HIS A 123 -10.75 -5.05 -4.33
C HIS A 123 -10.34 -5.50 -2.93
N ASN A 124 -10.39 -4.62 -1.92
CA ASN A 124 -10.07 -4.94 -0.54
C ASN A 124 -10.95 -4.14 0.42
N GLN A 125 -11.80 -4.85 1.17
CA GLN A 125 -12.76 -4.27 2.13
C GLN A 125 -12.34 -4.42 3.59
N MET A 126 -11.26 -5.17 3.88
CA MET A 126 -10.87 -5.56 5.24
C MET A 126 -9.52 -4.96 5.67
N GLY A 127 -8.65 -4.64 4.72
CA GLY A 127 -7.31 -4.12 5.00
C GLY A 127 -7.30 -2.73 5.63
N ILE A 128 -6.29 -2.47 6.46
CA ILE A 128 -6.11 -1.17 7.12
C ILE A 128 -5.51 -0.17 6.14
N LEU A 129 -6.16 1.00 5.99
CA LEU A 129 -5.57 2.11 5.24
C LEU A 129 -4.58 2.90 6.11
N LEU A 130 -3.31 2.93 5.72
CA LEU A 130 -2.28 3.76 6.33
C LEU A 130 -1.96 4.95 5.41
N VAL A 131 -2.38 6.15 5.79
CA VAL A 131 -2.16 7.35 5.00
C VAL A 131 -0.85 8.03 5.39
N ALA A 132 0.11 8.05 4.47
CA ALA A 132 1.42 8.71 4.63
C ALA A 132 1.55 10.01 3.81
N THR A 133 0.46 10.44 3.17
CA THR A 133 0.42 11.60 2.27
C THR A 133 -0.02 12.86 3.02
N ASN A 134 0.57 14.02 2.71
CA ASN A 134 0.28 15.33 3.33
C ASN A 134 -0.77 16.16 2.58
#